data_AF-A0A0P1IYU3-F1
#
_entry.id   AF-A0A0P1IYU3-F1
#
_cell.length_a   1.000
_cell.length_b   1.000
_cell.length_c   1.000
_cell.angle_alpha   90.00
_cell.angle_beta   90.00
_cell.angle_gamma   90.00
#
_symmetry.space_group_name_H-M   'P 1'
#
loop_
_entity.id
_entity.type
_entity.pdbx_description
1 polymer ?
#
loop_
_entity_poly.entity_id
_entity_poly.type
_entity_poly.pdbx_seq_one_letter_code
_entity_poly.pdbx_strand_id
1 'polypeptide(L)'
;MLRMALALVLMVTLTSVGFAQEEGTPAIDRSATGGAQTLDDILARQAGQKLDDSFRSDAIGDPDNAAGIAAQLGTLGGVSDAETWRALRYGSANVKVSAGGDVATVMVQDGGMRWHEFRDTTLRTYGGWLLVGTLAALLVFYLLKGRIKIDEGRAGRTVTRFKAIERFGHWLMAGSFILLGITGVLVLFGRVVLVPLFGKEANAFLLVWSKWIHNNVSWAFILGLVMVFVMWVVHNIPNRTDLHWLRRGGGILFAGDHPPAKKFNAGQKMIFWSVILFGGSISLTGISLLFPFDLPLFAKSFHLLNATGLPQAIGLGELPIQLAPQEEMQLAQAWHAILAFVLMAIVFAHIYIGSVGMEGAYDAMGTGEVDEAWAEQHHSIWLEEYKAAEREGDGRGAPTAAE
;
A
#
# COMPACT_ATOMS: atom_id res chain seq x y z
N MET A 1 21.61 -28.92 -29.48
CA MET A 1 20.16 -28.72 -29.23
C MET A 1 19.53 -29.84 -28.41
N LEU A 2 19.79 -31.12 -28.72
CA LEU A 2 19.25 -32.25 -27.95
C LEU A 2 19.61 -32.23 -26.45
N ARG A 3 20.83 -31.80 -26.08
CA ARG A 3 21.27 -31.69 -24.67
C ARG A 3 20.57 -30.55 -23.89
N MET A 4 20.22 -29.45 -24.55
CA MET A 4 19.45 -28.36 -23.93
C MET A 4 17.97 -28.73 -23.79
N ALA A 5 17.41 -29.45 -24.78
CA ALA A 5 16.05 -29.99 -24.67
C ALA A 5 15.95 -31.02 -23.53
N LEU A 6 16.95 -31.89 -23.38
CA LEU A 6 16.99 -32.87 -22.29
C LEU A 6 17.14 -32.20 -20.92
N ALA A 7 17.95 -31.14 -20.81
CA ALA A 7 18.09 -30.37 -19.58
C ALA A 7 16.82 -29.59 -19.22
N LEU A 8 16.10 -29.05 -20.22
CA LEU A 8 14.81 -28.40 -20.02
C LEU A 8 13.74 -29.41 -19.57
N VAL A 9 13.70 -30.60 -20.18
CA VAL A 9 12.78 -31.67 -19.77
C VAL A 9 13.11 -32.17 -18.36
N LEU A 10 14.40 -32.32 -18.00
CA LEU A 10 14.79 -32.68 -16.63
C LEU A 10 14.45 -31.59 -15.60
N MET A 11 14.61 -30.30 -15.95
CA MET A 11 14.19 -29.21 -15.06
C MET A 11 12.68 -29.19 -14.88
N VAL A 12 11.90 -29.43 -15.95
CA VAL A 12 10.43 -29.45 -15.88
C VAL A 12 9.91 -30.65 -15.09
N THR A 13 10.57 -31.81 -15.16
CA THR A 13 10.19 -32.99 -14.35
C THR A 13 10.63 -32.87 -12.89
N LEU A 14 11.73 -32.18 -12.60
CA LEU A 14 12.19 -31.87 -11.23
C LEU A 14 11.39 -30.74 -10.56
N THR A 15 10.64 -29.93 -11.32
CA THR A 15 9.66 -28.96 -10.80
C THR A 15 8.25 -29.53 -10.67
N SER A 16 8.11 -30.86 -10.62
CA SER A 16 6.85 -31.45 -10.16
C SER A 16 6.65 -31.03 -8.70
N VAL A 17 5.84 -29.98 -8.52
CA VAL A 17 5.25 -29.64 -7.24
C VAL A 17 4.54 -30.91 -6.79
N GLY A 18 5.10 -31.59 -5.79
CA GLY A 18 4.41 -32.68 -5.14
C GLY A 18 3.12 -32.10 -4.57
N PHE A 19 1.99 -32.38 -5.22
CA PHE A 19 0.71 -32.26 -4.56
C PHE A 19 0.75 -33.30 -3.45
N ALA A 20 0.93 -32.85 -2.21
CA ALA A 20 0.63 -33.68 -1.07
C ALA A 20 -0.85 -34.08 -1.24
N GLN A 21 -1.11 -35.36 -1.50
CA GLN A 21 -2.42 -35.90 -1.20
C GLN A 21 -2.64 -35.64 0.29
N GLU A 22 -3.69 -34.88 0.62
CA GLU A 22 -4.27 -34.93 1.95
C GLU A 22 -4.73 -36.37 2.17
N GLU A 23 -3.85 -37.22 2.70
CA GLU A 23 -4.30 -38.38 3.46
C GLU A 23 -5.16 -37.81 4.58
N GLY A 24 -6.45 -38.15 4.56
CA GLY A 24 -7.40 -37.70 5.58
C GLY A 24 -6.80 -37.94 6.95
N THR A 25 -6.55 -36.85 7.68
CA THR A 25 -5.99 -36.89 9.03
C THR A 25 -6.82 -37.90 9.84
N PRO A 26 -6.19 -38.90 10.49
CA PRO A 26 -6.93 -39.84 11.31
C PRO A 26 -7.74 -39.08 12.36
N ALA A 27 -9.00 -39.48 12.54
CA ALA A 27 -9.89 -38.86 13.52
C ALA A 27 -9.21 -38.86 14.90
N ILE A 28 -8.99 -37.67 15.45
CA ILE A 28 -8.38 -37.50 16.77
C ILE A 28 -9.39 -37.98 17.82
N ASP A 29 -9.00 -38.93 18.66
CA ASP A 29 -9.85 -39.38 19.77
C ASP A 29 -9.95 -38.28 20.83
N ARG A 30 -11.17 -37.77 21.02
CA ARG A 30 -11.52 -36.70 21.97
C ARG A 30 -12.39 -37.20 23.11
N SER A 31 -12.55 -38.52 23.26
CA SER A 31 -13.38 -39.12 24.30
C SER A 31 -12.93 -38.74 25.71
N ALA A 32 -11.62 -38.65 25.94
CA ALA A 32 -11.04 -38.29 27.24
C ALA A 32 -11.37 -36.86 27.70
N THR A 33 -11.71 -35.96 26.76
CA THR A 33 -12.04 -34.56 27.04
C THR A 33 -13.53 -34.27 26.87
N GLY A 34 -14.35 -35.30 26.63
CA GLY A 34 -15.78 -35.14 26.33
C GLY A 34 -16.01 -34.33 25.04
N GLY A 35 -15.11 -34.44 24.06
CA GLY A 35 -15.16 -33.66 22.83
C GLY A 35 -14.43 -32.30 22.89
N ALA A 36 -13.89 -31.90 24.05
CA ALA A 36 -13.13 -30.65 24.18
C ALA A 36 -11.69 -30.76 23.63
N GLN A 37 -10.92 -29.67 23.72
CA GLN A 37 -9.52 -29.64 23.27
C GLN A 37 -8.66 -30.64 24.05
N THR A 38 -7.83 -31.38 23.33
CA THR A 38 -6.78 -32.23 23.89
C THR A 38 -5.54 -31.38 24.23
N LEU A 39 -4.65 -31.94 25.03
CA LEU A 39 -3.34 -31.32 25.27
C LEU A 39 -2.57 -31.13 23.96
N ASP A 40 -2.64 -32.10 23.05
CA ASP A 40 -1.98 -32.04 21.76
C ASP A 40 -2.51 -30.89 20.89
N ASP A 41 -3.82 -30.63 20.90
CA ASP A 41 -4.40 -29.45 20.22
C ASP A 41 -3.83 -28.13 20.77
N ILE A 42 -3.62 -28.07 22.09
CA ILE A 42 -3.09 -26.88 22.76
C ILE A 42 -1.62 -26.69 22.39
N LEU A 43 -0.83 -27.75 22.47
CA LEU A 43 0.59 -27.73 22.12
C LEU A 43 0.80 -27.43 20.62
N ALA A 44 0.00 -28.03 19.74
CA ALA A 44 0.02 -27.74 18.31
C ALA A 44 -0.31 -26.27 18.01
N ARG A 45 -1.32 -25.71 18.68
CA ARG A 45 -1.65 -24.28 18.58
C ARG A 45 -0.53 -23.39 19.10
N GLN A 46 0.08 -23.73 20.23
CA GLN A 46 1.23 -23.00 20.78
C GLN A 46 2.45 -23.06 19.85
N ALA A 47 2.62 -24.16 19.13
CA ALA A 47 3.64 -24.31 18.10
C ALA A 47 3.28 -23.63 16.76
N GLY A 48 2.12 -22.97 16.65
CA GLY A 48 1.66 -22.30 15.43
C GLY A 48 1.23 -23.24 14.31
N GLN A 49 0.94 -24.50 14.62
CA GLN A 49 0.50 -25.49 13.64
C GLN A 49 -0.96 -25.25 13.23
N LYS A 50 -1.29 -25.57 11.98
CA LYS A 50 -2.66 -25.53 11.48
C LYS A 50 -3.43 -26.69 12.14
N LEU A 51 -4.46 -26.35 12.92
CA LEU A 51 -5.33 -27.32 13.59
C LEU A 51 -6.71 -27.29 12.92
N ASP A 52 -7.30 -28.47 12.69
CA ASP A 52 -8.72 -28.56 12.38
C ASP A 52 -9.54 -28.24 13.64
N ASP A 53 -10.28 -27.14 13.60
CA ASP A 53 -11.09 -26.64 14.71
C ASP A 53 -12.59 -26.99 14.55
N SER A 54 -12.95 -27.83 13.56
CA SER A 54 -14.32 -28.30 13.27
C SER A 54 -15.01 -28.86 14.52
N PHE A 55 -14.30 -29.69 15.28
CA PHE A 55 -14.77 -30.27 16.55
C PHE A 55 -15.20 -29.21 17.58
N ARG A 56 -14.73 -27.96 17.45
CA ARG A 56 -15.19 -26.82 18.26
C ARG A 56 -16.21 -26.01 17.51
N SER A 57 -15.97 -25.59 16.27
CA SER A 57 -16.93 -24.75 15.54
C SER A 57 -18.31 -25.39 15.46
N ASP A 58 -18.38 -26.72 15.41
CA ASP A 58 -19.62 -27.46 15.21
C ASP A 58 -20.28 -27.89 16.54
N ALA A 59 -19.55 -27.82 17.65
CA ALA A 59 -20.06 -28.12 18.98
C ALA A 59 -20.87 -26.93 19.54
N ILE A 60 -22.01 -26.62 18.93
CA ILE A 60 -22.88 -25.49 19.32
C ILE A 60 -24.16 -25.92 20.06
N GLY A 61 -24.27 -27.20 20.40
CA GLY A 61 -25.43 -27.77 21.06
C GLY A 61 -26.66 -27.85 20.15
N ASP A 62 -27.74 -28.42 20.68
CA ASP A 62 -29.04 -28.46 20.02
C ASP A 62 -30.12 -28.00 21.02
N PRO A 63 -30.83 -26.89 20.76
CA PRO A 63 -31.93 -26.42 21.60
C PRO A 63 -33.00 -27.48 21.86
N ASP A 64 -33.22 -28.41 20.93
CA ASP A 64 -34.23 -29.46 21.05
C ASP A 64 -33.84 -30.54 22.07
N ASN A 65 -32.58 -30.56 22.54
CA ASN A 65 -32.14 -31.41 23.65
C ASN A 65 -32.63 -30.94 25.02
N ALA A 66 -33.42 -29.85 25.10
CA ALA A 66 -33.97 -29.35 26.35
C ALA A 66 -34.80 -30.44 27.05
N ALA A 67 -34.51 -30.67 28.34
CA ALA A 67 -35.35 -31.54 29.14
C ALA A 67 -36.77 -30.98 29.23
N GLY A 68 -37.79 -31.87 29.26
CA GLY A 68 -39.17 -31.44 29.41
C GLY A 68 -39.38 -30.58 30.66
N ILE A 69 -40.27 -29.59 30.59
CA ILE A 69 -40.44 -28.57 31.64
C ILE A 69 -40.72 -29.12 33.04
N ALA A 70 -41.27 -30.34 33.12
CA ALA A 70 -41.55 -31.05 34.38
C ALA A 70 -40.36 -31.84 34.94
N ALA A 71 -39.25 -31.95 34.21
CA ALA A 71 -38.04 -32.64 34.65
C ALA A 71 -37.17 -31.74 35.53
N GLN A 72 -36.30 -32.36 36.34
CA GLN A 72 -35.46 -31.70 37.35
C GLN A 72 -34.53 -30.60 36.80
N LEU A 73 -34.33 -30.51 35.48
CA LEU A 73 -33.49 -29.51 34.79
C LEU A 73 -34.20 -28.83 33.61
N GLY A 74 -35.53 -28.95 33.49
CA GLY A 74 -36.28 -28.45 32.33
C GLY A 74 -36.24 -26.93 32.12
N THR A 75 -35.77 -26.16 33.10
CA THR A 75 -35.61 -24.70 33.02
C THR A 75 -34.25 -24.25 32.48
N LEU A 76 -33.27 -25.16 32.34
CA LEU A 76 -31.90 -24.83 31.91
C LEU A 76 -31.72 -24.80 30.38
N GLY A 77 -32.75 -25.16 29.61
CA GLY A 77 -32.66 -25.25 28.14
C GLY A 77 -31.84 -26.44 27.65
N GLY A 78 -31.68 -26.55 26.32
CA GLY A 78 -30.96 -27.65 25.64
C GLY A 78 -29.51 -27.33 25.28
N VAL A 79 -29.07 -26.08 25.48
CA VAL A 79 -27.74 -25.58 25.09
C VAL A 79 -27.07 -24.96 26.31
N SER A 80 -25.80 -25.32 26.54
CA SER A 80 -24.99 -24.76 27.61
C SER A 80 -24.46 -23.36 27.28
N ASP A 81 -24.04 -22.62 28.31
CA ASP A 81 -23.36 -21.32 28.13
C ASP A 81 -22.13 -21.44 27.23
N ALA A 82 -21.34 -22.50 27.39
CA ALA A 82 -20.12 -22.72 26.61
C ALA A 82 -20.42 -22.89 25.12
N GLU A 83 -21.47 -23.63 24.78
CA GLU A 83 -21.96 -23.80 23.40
C GLU A 83 -22.51 -22.49 22.83
N THR A 84 -23.25 -21.73 23.64
CA THR A 84 -23.77 -20.40 23.25
C THR A 84 -22.62 -19.43 22.92
N TRP A 85 -21.61 -19.32 23.79
CA TRP A 85 -20.43 -18.50 23.54
C TRP A 85 -19.61 -18.99 22.34
N ARG A 86 -19.64 -20.29 22.06
CA ARG A 86 -19.00 -20.86 20.88
C ARG A 86 -19.73 -20.46 19.61
N ALA A 87 -21.06 -20.60 19.58
CA ALA A 87 -21.89 -20.16 18.46
C ALA A 87 -21.74 -18.65 18.20
N LEU A 88 -21.66 -17.83 19.26
CA LEU A 88 -21.40 -16.39 19.13
C LEU A 88 -20.00 -16.09 18.59
N ARG A 89 -18.97 -16.86 18.99
CA ARG A 89 -17.58 -16.69 18.50
C ARG A 89 -17.43 -17.06 17.03
N TYR A 90 -18.06 -18.14 16.59
CA TYR A 90 -17.98 -18.60 15.20
C TYR A 90 -19.07 -17.97 14.30
N GLY A 91 -19.87 -17.03 14.83
CA GLY A 91 -20.89 -16.34 14.05
C GLY A 91 -22.07 -17.21 13.60
N SER A 92 -22.25 -18.40 14.18
CA SER A 92 -23.35 -19.33 13.86
C SER A 92 -24.58 -19.15 14.76
N ALA A 93 -24.48 -18.32 15.80
CA ALA A 93 -25.61 -17.99 16.66
C ALA A 93 -26.70 -17.23 15.89
N ASN A 94 -27.97 -17.60 16.12
CA ASN A 94 -29.12 -16.83 15.63
C ASN A 94 -29.31 -15.58 16.52
N VAL A 95 -28.70 -14.47 16.11
CA VAL A 95 -28.71 -13.21 16.86
C VAL A 95 -29.74 -12.24 16.27
N LYS A 96 -30.67 -11.77 17.10
CA LYS A 96 -31.56 -10.66 16.78
C LYS A 96 -31.18 -9.43 17.59
N VAL A 97 -30.90 -8.33 16.90
CA VAL A 97 -30.50 -7.06 17.49
C VAL A 97 -31.50 -5.95 17.18
N SER A 98 -31.73 -5.07 18.15
CA SER A 98 -32.68 -3.96 18.01
C SER A 98 -32.22 -2.90 17.00
N ALA A 99 -30.90 -2.75 16.80
CA ALA A 99 -30.32 -1.88 15.79
C ALA A 99 -30.62 -2.34 14.35
N GLY A 100 -30.97 -3.63 14.16
CA GLY A 100 -31.17 -4.25 12.85
C GLY A 100 -29.90 -4.38 12.02
N GLY A 101 -30.03 -5.07 10.87
CA GLY A 101 -28.95 -5.26 9.90
C GLY A 101 -27.91 -6.32 10.27
N ASP A 102 -27.22 -6.85 9.26
CA ASP A 102 -26.27 -7.96 9.39
C ASP A 102 -24.99 -7.58 10.14
N VAL A 103 -24.68 -6.29 10.26
CA VAL A 103 -23.46 -5.81 10.96
C VAL A 103 -23.62 -5.91 12.47
N ALA A 104 -24.82 -5.63 12.98
CA ALA A 104 -25.07 -5.60 14.42
C ALA A 104 -25.25 -7.01 15.01
N THR A 105 -25.32 -8.06 14.18
CA THR A 105 -25.41 -9.46 14.63
C THR A 105 -24.04 -10.08 14.96
N VAL A 106 -22.92 -9.44 14.55
CA VAL A 106 -21.57 -9.89 14.87
C VAL A 106 -21.19 -9.48 16.31
N MET A 107 -21.22 -10.44 17.23
CA MET A 107 -21.01 -10.16 18.67
C MET A 107 -19.57 -10.37 19.14
N VAL A 108 -18.85 -11.31 18.52
CA VAL A 108 -17.44 -11.62 18.84
C VAL A 108 -16.70 -11.78 17.51
N GLN A 109 -15.56 -11.11 17.37
CA GLN A 109 -14.73 -11.18 16.17
C GLN A 109 -13.27 -11.36 16.56
N ASP A 110 -12.63 -12.41 16.03
CA ASP A 110 -11.25 -12.76 16.31
C ASP A 110 -10.28 -12.44 15.15
N GLY A 111 -10.80 -12.26 13.93
CA GLY A 111 -9.99 -11.87 12.76
C GLY A 111 -9.19 -10.57 12.96
N GLY A 112 -9.67 -9.65 13.80
CA GLY A 112 -8.99 -8.40 14.14
C GLY A 112 -7.65 -8.62 14.87
N MET A 113 -7.42 -9.80 15.45
CA MET A 113 -6.14 -10.13 16.09
C MET A 113 -5.01 -10.25 15.07
N ARG A 114 -5.27 -10.85 13.89
CA ARG A 114 -4.25 -10.95 12.83
C ARG A 114 -3.88 -9.57 12.29
N TRP A 115 -4.88 -8.72 12.08
CA TRP A 115 -4.66 -7.32 11.71
C TRP A 115 -3.87 -6.57 12.78
N HIS A 116 -4.24 -6.74 14.05
CA HIS A 116 -3.56 -6.10 15.17
C HIS A 116 -2.09 -6.54 15.25
N GLU A 117 -1.81 -7.83 15.18
CA GLU A 117 -0.46 -8.40 15.23
C GLU A 117 0.39 -7.91 14.04
N PHE A 118 -0.15 -7.97 12.82
CA PHE A 118 0.51 -7.42 11.64
C PHE A 118 0.87 -5.94 11.82
N ARG A 119 -0.07 -5.14 12.32
CA ARG A 119 0.12 -3.70 12.54
C ARG A 119 1.12 -3.42 13.67
N ASP A 120 1.11 -4.26 14.70
CA ASP A 120 1.95 -4.09 15.89
C ASP A 120 3.41 -4.45 15.65
N THR A 121 3.64 -5.50 14.88
CA THR A 121 4.96 -6.09 14.65
C THR A 121 5.46 -5.75 13.25
N THR A 122 4.95 -6.43 12.23
CA THR A 122 5.42 -6.39 10.85
C THR A 122 5.40 -4.97 10.27
N LEU A 123 4.24 -4.33 10.25
CA LEU A 123 4.08 -3.03 9.60
C LEU A 123 4.94 -1.95 10.26
N ARG A 124 4.93 -1.87 11.59
CA ARG A 124 5.75 -0.89 12.32
C ARG A 124 7.24 -1.13 12.15
N THR A 125 7.68 -2.37 12.25
CA THR A 125 9.11 -2.72 12.17
C THR A 125 9.64 -2.48 10.77
N TYR A 126 9.06 -3.13 9.76
CA TYR A 126 9.55 -3.02 8.38
C TYR A 126 9.24 -1.65 7.78
N GLY A 127 8.08 -1.06 8.05
CA GLY A 127 7.75 0.29 7.60
C GLY A 127 8.69 1.34 8.21
N GLY A 128 8.98 1.25 9.52
CA GLY A 128 9.93 2.14 10.18
C GLY A 128 11.35 2.01 9.61
N TRP A 129 11.85 0.79 9.47
CA TRP A 129 13.17 0.53 8.88
C TRP A 129 13.25 0.94 7.41
N LEU A 130 12.18 0.78 6.63
CA LEU A 130 12.14 1.25 5.24
C LEU A 130 12.36 2.75 5.16
N LEU A 131 11.65 3.55 5.98
CA LEU A 131 11.79 5.01 5.94
C LEU A 131 13.16 5.47 6.43
N VAL A 132 13.62 4.97 7.58
CA VAL A 132 14.93 5.31 8.15
C VAL A 132 16.06 4.85 7.21
N GLY A 133 15.97 3.63 6.70
CA GLY A 133 16.92 3.05 5.76
C GLY A 133 16.99 3.81 4.44
N THR A 134 15.85 4.28 3.92
CA THR A 134 15.81 5.13 2.72
C THR A 134 16.53 6.46 2.97
N LEU A 135 16.23 7.14 4.07
CA LEU A 135 16.91 8.40 4.41
C LEU A 135 18.41 8.21 4.63
N ALA A 136 18.81 7.13 5.30
CA ALA A 136 20.22 6.79 5.50
C ALA A 136 20.91 6.47 4.16
N ALA A 137 20.27 5.72 3.27
CA ALA A 137 20.79 5.42 1.94
C ALA A 137 20.98 6.69 1.09
N LEU A 138 20.02 7.61 1.12
CA LEU A 138 20.12 8.91 0.44
C LEU A 138 21.24 9.78 1.02
N LEU A 139 21.40 9.78 2.35
CA LEU A 139 22.50 10.49 3.01
C LEU A 139 23.86 9.91 2.62
N VAL A 140 24.02 8.58 2.66
CA VAL A 140 25.25 7.91 2.23
C VAL A 140 25.54 8.20 0.76
N PHE A 141 24.52 8.11 -0.10
CA PHE A 141 24.66 8.44 -1.52
C PHE A 141 25.13 9.89 -1.71
N TYR A 142 24.55 10.84 -0.97
CA TYR A 142 24.98 12.24 -1.00
C TYR A 142 26.42 12.44 -0.52
N LEU A 143 26.83 11.77 0.56
CA LEU A 143 28.21 11.87 1.07
C LEU A 143 29.24 11.27 0.10
N LEU A 144 28.87 10.21 -0.62
CA LEU A 144 29.77 9.54 -1.57
C LEU A 144 29.85 10.26 -2.92
N LYS A 145 28.72 10.75 -3.44
CA LYS A 145 28.63 11.30 -4.80
C LYS A 145 28.58 12.83 -4.84
N GLY A 146 28.10 13.46 -3.78
CA GLY A 146 27.79 14.88 -3.74
C GLY A 146 26.58 15.25 -4.62
N ARG A 147 26.49 16.53 -4.96
CA ARG A 147 25.46 17.09 -5.84
C ARG A 147 25.82 16.87 -7.30
N ILE A 148 24.84 16.46 -8.11
CA ILE A 148 24.97 16.41 -9.57
C ILE A 148 24.96 17.86 -10.09
N LYS A 149 26.09 18.31 -10.62
CA LYS A 149 26.28 19.68 -11.12
C LYS A 149 25.96 19.78 -12.62
N ILE A 150 25.79 21.02 -13.08
CA ILE A 150 25.78 21.32 -14.50
C ILE A 150 27.24 21.33 -14.99
N ASP A 151 27.58 20.45 -15.92
CA ASP A 151 28.98 20.17 -16.30
C ASP A 151 29.66 21.40 -16.92
N GLU A 152 28.94 22.15 -17.75
CA GLU A 152 29.42 23.36 -18.42
C GLU A 152 29.13 24.65 -17.62
N GLY A 153 28.52 24.53 -16.44
CA GLY A 153 28.03 25.67 -15.66
C GLY A 153 26.71 26.24 -16.21
N ARG A 154 26.18 27.27 -15.54
CA ARG A 154 24.90 27.90 -15.90
C ARG A 154 25.06 28.79 -17.13
N ALA A 155 24.13 28.67 -18.07
CA ALA A 155 24.06 29.54 -19.25
C ALA A 155 23.60 30.98 -18.89
N GLY A 156 22.91 31.14 -17.75
CA GLY A 156 22.38 32.44 -17.30
C GLY A 156 21.10 32.89 -18.03
N ARG A 157 20.64 32.09 -19.00
CA ARG A 157 19.33 32.23 -19.66
C ARG A 157 18.42 31.10 -19.20
N THR A 158 17.13 31.39 -19.09
CA THR A 158 16.15 30.42 -18.64
C THR A 158 15.08 30.16 -19.68
N VAL A 159 14.49 28.97 -19.61
CA VAL A 159 13.33 28.55 -20.40
C VAL A 159 12.24 28.01 -19.48
N THR A 160 10.98 28.30 -19.84
CA THR A 160 9.85 27.84 -19.04
C THR A 160 9.61 26.36 -19.24
N ARG A 161 9.75 25.61 -18.16
CA ARG A 161 9.54 24.15 -18.15
C ARG A 161 8.14 23.77 -17.70
N PHE A 162 7.62 24.45 -16.67
CA PHE A 162 6.33 24.15 -16.07
C PHE A 162 5.49 25.41 -15.86
N LYS A 163 4.27 25.39 -16.38
CA LYS A 163 3.30 26.49 -16.23
C LYS A 163 2.85 26.64 -14.78
N ALA A 164 2.31 27.80 -14.43
CA ALA A 164 1.81 28.07 -13.07
C ALA A 164 0.77 27.04 -12.59
N ILE A 165 -0.15 26.61 -13.46
CA ILE A 165 -1.16 25.58 -13.12
C ILE A 165 -0.55 24.20 -12.86
N GLU A 166 0.51 23.84 -13.61
CA GLU A 166 1.25 22.59 -13.41
C GLU A 166 1.95 22.60 -12.05
N ARG A 167 2.59 23.72 -11.70
CA ARG A 167 3.22 23.91 -10.38
C ARG A 167 2.22 23.90 -9.25
N PHE A 168 1.07 24.55 -9.42
CA PHE A 168 0.01 24.53 -8.42
C PHE A 168 -0.48 23.10 -8.16
N GLY A 169 -0.77 22.32 -9.21
CA GLY A 169 -1.17 20.92 -9.08
C GLY A 169 -0.10 20.08 -8.37
N HIS A 170 1.18 20.28 -8.72
CA HIS A 170 2.29 19.62 -8.04
C HIS A 170 2.35 19.97 -6.54
N TRP A 171 2.33 21.25 -6.17
CA TRP A 171 2.44 21.67 -4.78
C TRP A 171 1.20 21.35 -3.94
N LEU A 172 0.02 21.37 -4.54
CA LEU A 172 -1.21 20.87 -3.92
C LEU A 172 -1.06 19.40 -3.53
N MET A 173 -0.58 18.57 -4.46
CA MET A 173 -0.35 17.14 -4.23
C MET A 173 0.82 16.89 -3.25
N ALA A 174 1.96 17.55 -3.43
CA ALA A 174 3.16 17.34 -2.62
C ALA A 174 2.96 17.81 -1.18
N GLY A 175 2.41 19.01 -0.99
CA GLY A 175 2.15 19.58 0.34
C GLY A 175 1.13 18.75 1.12
N SER A 176 0.04 18.34 0.46
CA SER A 176 -0.94 17.44 1.08
C SER A 176 -0.33 16.07 1.40
N PHE A 177 0.45 15.48 0.49
CA PHE A 177 1.12 14.19 0.73
C PHE A 177 2.05 14.21 1.95
N ILE A 178 2.86 15.27 2.11
CA ILE A 178 3.76 15.41 3.26
C ILE A 178 2.94 15.44 4.57
N LEU A 179 1.87 16.24 4.59
CA LEU A 179 1.01 16.36 5.76
C LEU A 179 0.27 15.05 6.08
N LEU A 180 -0.20 14.33 5.05
CA LEU A 180 -0.80 13.00 5.18
C LEU A 180 0.21 11.95 5.68
N GLY A 181 1.44 11.97 5.16
CA GLY A 181 2.52 11.08 5.58
C GLY A 181 2.88 11.27 7.05
N ILE A 182 3.05 12.53 7.49
CA ILE A 182 3.32 12.86 8.90
C ILE A 182 2.18 12.39 9.80
N THR A 183 0.95 12.74 9.47
CA THR A 183 -0.22 12.35 10.28
C THR A 183 -0.44 10.84 10.29
N GLY A 184 -0.19 10.13 9.19
CA GLY A 184 -0.24 8.67 9.12
C GLY A 184 0.81 7.99 10.00
N VAL A 185 2.05 8.48 9.98
CA VAL A 185 3.13 8.00 10.86
C VAL A 185 2.80 8.27 12.33
N LEU A 186 2.28 9.46 12.67
CA LEU A 186 1.86 9.79 14.03
C LEU A 186 0.74 8.85 14.50
N VAL A 187 -0.24 8.54 13.66
CA VAL A 187 -1.31 7.60 13.99
C VAL A 187 -0.79 6.18 14.26
N LEU A 188 0.21 5.72 13.51
CA LEU A 188 0.76 4.38 13.68
C LEU A 188 1.74 4.26 14.87
N PHE A 189 2.65 5.23 15.03
CA PHE A 189 3.74 5.17 16.01
C PHE A 189 3.50 5.99 17.28
N GLY A 190 2.53 6.90 17.30
CA GLY A 190 2.34 7.86 18.38
C GLY A 190 2.24 7.20 19.76
N ARG A 191 1.46 6.12 19.88
CA ARG A 191 1.34 5.41 21.16
C ARG A 191 2.68 4.84 21.66
N VAL A 192 3.52 4.31 20.78
CA VAL A 192 4.76 3.61 21.15
C VAL A 192 5.90 4.60 21.38
N VAL A 193 5.94 5.68 20.61
CA VAL A 193 7.03 6.66 20.64
C VAL A 193 6.70 7.85 21.52
N LEU A 194 5.52 8.47 21.37
CA LEU A 194 5.19 9.73 22.02
C LEU A 194 4.71 9.55 23.46
N VAL A 195 4.01 8.46 23.79
CA VAL A 195 3.52 8.25 25.17
C VAL A 195 4.69 8.12 26.17
N PRO A 196 5.76 7.35 25.90
CA PRO A 196 6.91 7.30 26.80
C PRO A 196 7.68 8.63 26.91
N LEU A 197 7.67 9.44 25.85
CA LEU A 197 8.45 10.68 25.79
C LEU A 197 7.69 11.90 26.37
N PHE A 198 6.38 11.97 26.14
CA PHE A 198 5.56 13.17 26.37
C PHE A 198 4.25 12.90 27.11
N GLY A 199 3.96 11.64 27.46
CA GLY A 199 2.74 11.25 28.17
C GLY A 199 1.51 11.07 27.27
N LYS A 200 0.42 10.60 27.89
CA LYS A 200 -0.83 10.23 27.19
C LYS A 200 -1.58 11.43 26.63
N GLU A 201 -1.57 12.56 27.34
CA GLU A 201 -2.30 13.77 26.94
C GLU A 201 -1.73 14.39 25.65
N ALA A 202 -0.41 14.56 25.58
CA ALA A 202 0.24 15.07 24.38
C ALA A 202 -0.01 14.17 23.16
N ASN A 203 0.09 12.84 23.35
CA ASN A 203 -0.23 11.89 22.30
C ASN A 203 -1.71 11.96 21.89
N ALA A 204 -2.64 12.05 22.83
CA ALA A 204 -4.07 12.15 22.53
C ALA A 204 -4.38 13.40 21.69
N PHE A 205 -3.85 14.56 22.10
CA PHE A 205 -3.96 15.82 21.35
C PHE A 205 -3.46 15.66 19.91
N LEU A 206 -2.24 15.13 19.74
CA LEU A 206 -1.65 14.95 18.42
C LEU A 206 -2.43 13.97 17.55
N LEU A 207 -2.97 12.88 18.12
CA LEU A 207 -3.75 11.89 17.38
C LEU A 207 -5.11 12.43 16.92
N VAL A 208 -5.79 13.24 17.74
CA VAL A 208 -7.06 13.88 17.36
C VAL A 208 -6.84 14.79 16.16
N TRP A 209 -5.84 15.69 16.24
CA TRP A 209 -5.50 16.57 15.13
C TRP A 209 -4.99 15.82 13.93
N SER A 210 -4.17 14.79 14.12
CA SER A 210 -3.67 13.97 13.01
C SER A 210 -4.82 13.35 12.22
N LYS A 211 -5.81 12.74 12.90
CA LYS A 211 -6.99 12.18 12.23
C LYS A 211 -7.81 13.24 11.50
N TRP A 212 -8.07 14.37 12.14
CA TRP A 212 -8.86 15.44 11.53
C TRP A 212 -8.16 16.00 10.28
N ILE A 213 -6.87 16.28 10.37
CA ILE A 213 -6.05 16.74 9.24
C ILE A 213 -6.03 15.67 8.15
N HIS A 214 -5.75 14.41 8.50
CA HIS A 214 -5.60 13.33 7.53
C HIS A 214 -6.88 13.11 6.70
N ASN A 215 -8.04 13.14 7.35
CA ASN A 215 -9.33 12.92 6.70
C ASN A 215 -9.76 14.08 5.78
N ASN A 216 -9.34 15.30 6.07
CA ASN A 216 -9.75 16.48 5.30
C ASN A 216 -8.74 16.82 4.20
N VAL A 217 -7.44 16.69 4.47
CA VAL A 217 -6.37 17.01 3.51
C VAL A 217 -6.27 15.94 2.41
N SER A 218 -6.77 14.73 2.64
CA SER A 218 -6.83 13.67 1.64
C SER A 218 -7.57 14.10 0.36
N TRP A 219 -8.62 14.91 0.48
CA TRP A 219 -9.36 15.44 -0.67
C TRP A 219 -8.51 16.38 -1.54
N ALA A 220 -7.67 17.19 -0.91
CA ALA A 220 -6.72 18.04 -1.62
C ALA A 220 -5.65 17.21 -2.35
N PHE A 221 -5.18 16.12 -1.72
CA PHE A 221 -4.26 15.18 -2.36
C PHE A 221 -4.89 14.51 -3.59
N ILE A 222 -6.12 14.00 -3.45
CA ILE A 222 -6.86 13.37 -4.56
C ILE A 222 -7.05 14.35 -5.72
N LEU A 223 -7.45 15.59 -5.42
CA LEU A 223 -7.58 16.63 -6.44
C LEU A 223 -6.25 16.90 -7.14
N GLY A 224 -5.17 17.10 -6.37
CA GLY A 224 -3.82 17.31 -6.92
C GLY A 224 -3.35 16.14 -7.79
N LEU A 225 -3.64 14.90 -7.37
CA LEU A 225 -3.32 13.68 -8.13
C LEU A 225 -4.02 13.65 -9.48
N VAL A 226 -5.33 13.95 -9.52
CA VAL A 226 -6.12 14.02 -10.76
C VAL A 226 -5.60 15.12 -11.67
N MET A 227 -5.33 16.31 -11.13
CA MET A 227 -4.79 17.44 -11.89
C MET A 227 -3.46 17.06 -12.57
N VAL A 228 -2.51 16.52 -11.80
CA VAL A 228 -1.19 16.12 -12.30
C VAL A 228 -1.32 15.00 -13.34
N PHE A 229 -2.20 14.02 -13.12
CA PHE A 229 -2.46 12.99 -14.12
C PHE A 229 -2.91 13.59 -15.45
N VAL A 230 -3.96 14.40 -15.45
CA VAL A 230 -4.52 14.99 -16.67
C VAL A 230 -3.49 15.86 -17.41
N MET A 231 -2.72 16.66 -16.67
CA MET A 231 -1.72 17.55 -17.28
C MET A 231 -0.50 16.81 -17.84
N TRP A 232 -0.06 15.72 -17.20
CA TRP A 232 1.26 15.14 -17.47
C TRP A 232 1.24 13.73 -18.08
N VAL A 233 0.11 13.01 -18.08
CA VAL A 233 0.05 11.60 -18.53
C VAL A 233 0.61 11.41 -19.94
N VAL A 234 0.28 12.30 -20.87
CA VAL A 234 0.72 12.21 -22.28
C VAL A 234 2.25 12.25 -22.38
N HIS A 235 2.90 13.08 -21.56
CA HIS A 235 4.36 13.19 -21.54
C HIS A 235 5.06 12.06 -20.77
N ASN A 236 4.30 11.26 -20.00
CA ASN A 236 4.82 10.20 -19.15
C ASN A 236 4.58 8.78 -19.70
N ILE A 237 4.10 8.66 -20.93
CA ILE A 237 3.99 7.37 -21.62
C ILE A 237 5.41 6.82 -21.86
N PRO A 238 5.72 5.58 -21.40
CA PRO A 238 7.01 4.96 -21.66
C PRO A 238 7.26 4.77 -23.15
N ASN A 239 8.48 5.06 -23.59
CA ASN A 239 8.91 4.94 -24.98
C ASN A 239 10.32 4.34 -25.09
N ARG A 240 10.78 4.08 -26.32
CA ARG A 240 12.08 3.42 -26.56
C ARG A 240 13.28 4.21 -26.03
N THR A 241 13.20 5.55 -26.00
CA THR A 241 14.26 6.41 -25.46
C THR A 241 14.48 6.16 -23.97
N ASP A 242 13.42 5.81 -23.23
CA ASP A 242 13.52 5.51 -21.79
C ASP A 242 14.37 4.25 -21.54
N LEU A 243 14.28 3.24 -22.40
CA LEU A 243 15.10 2.03 -22.28
C LEU A 243 16.59 2.33 -22.52
N HIS A 244 16.90 3.22 -23.45
CA HIS A 244 18.27 3.69 -23.68
C HIS A 244 18.80 4.47 -22.47
N TRP A 245 17.98 5.35 -21.90
CA TRP A 245 18.31 6.11 -20.70
C TRP A 245 18.60 5.20 -19.50
N LEU A 246 17.78 4.16 -19.29
CA LEU A 246 17.98 3.17 -18.21
C LEU A 246 19.26 2.36 -18.41
N ARG A 247 19.55 1.91 -19.64
CA ARG A 247 20.79 1.15 -19.95
C ARG A 247 22.06 1.94 -19.68
N ARG A 248 22.01 3.27 -19.73
CA ARG A 248 23.12 4.18 -19.41
C ARG A 248 23.16 4.62 -17.95
N GLY A 249 22.41 3.96 -17.07
CA GLY A 249 22.41 4.28 -15.64
C GLY A 249 21.82 5.66 -15.31
N GLY A 250 21.00 6.19 -16.21
CA GLY A 250 20.16 7.36 -15.96
C GLY A 250 20.87 8.70 -15.75
N GLY A 251 22.12 8.84 -16.20
CA GLY A 251 22.92 10.04 -15.96
C GLY A 251 23.15 10.38 -14.48
N ILE A 252 22.85 9.43 -13.59
CA ILE A 252 23.04 9.54 -12.14
C ILE A 252 24.15 8.60 -11.70
N LEU A 253 24.44 7.51 -12.41
CA LEU A 253 25.45 6.53 -11.96
C LEU A 253 26.85 6.84 -12.51
N PHE A 254 26.98 7.22 -13.78
CA PHE A 254 28.26 7.48 -14.44
C PHE A 254 28.45 8.98 -14.69
N ALA A 255 29.61 9.52 -14.32
CA ALA A 255 29.90 10.95 -14.51
C ALA A 255 30.11 11.28 -16.00
N GLY A 256 29.49 12.38 -16.45
CA GLY A 256 29.64 12.90 -17.82
C GLY A 256 28.81 12.19 -18.90
N ASP A 257 28.01 11.17 -18.57
CA ASP A 257 27.06 10.56 -19.52
C ASP A 257 25.64 11.00 -19.17
N HIS A 258 25.09 11.96 -19.92
CA HIS A 258 23.71 12.42 -19.76
C HIS A 258 22.88 11.93 -20.95
N PRO A 259 22.11 10.83 -20.80
CA PRO A 259 21.39 10.29 -21.93
C PRO A 259 20.27 11.26 -22.35
N PRO A 260 20.11 11.51 -23.66
CA PRO A 260 19.07 12.42 -24.17
C PRO A 260 17.68 12.07 -23.65
N ALA A 261 16.93 13.08 -23.19
CA ALA A 261 15.58 12.89 -22.65
C ALA A 261 14.61 13.95 -23.16
N LYS A 262 13.33 13.57 -23.22
CA LYS A 262 12.20 14.47 -23.51
C LYS A 262 11.80 15.26 -22.26
N LYS A 263 10.58 15.82 -22.21
CA LYS A 263 10.05 16.60 -21.06
C LYS A 263 10.22 15.86 -19.73
N PHE A 264 10.09 14.54 -19.74
CA PHE A 264 10.42 13.69 -18.60
C PHE A 264 11.39 12.59 -19.01
N ASN A 265 12.38 12.31 -18.16
CA ASN A 265 13.28 11.16 -18.31
C ASN A 265 12.65 9.88 -17.73
N ALA A 266 13.27 8.72 -17.97
CA ALA A 266 12.71 7.43 -17.53
C ALA A 266 12.51 7.35 -16.00
N GLY A 267 13.44 7.91 -15.22
CA GLY A 267 13.32 7.99 -13.76
C GLY A 267 12.10 8.79 -13.31
N GLN A 268 11.90 9.97 -13.90
CA GLN A 268 10.74 10.81 -13.63
C GLN A 268 9.42 10.13 -14.02
N LYS A 269 9.40 9.38 -15.14
CA LYS A 269 8.23 8.59 -15.55
C LYS A 269 7.91 7.46 -14.57
N MET A 270 8.92 6.77 -14.06
CA MET A 270 8.72 5.74 -13.02
C MET A 270 8.13 6.36 -11.74
N ILE A 271 8.60 7.53 -11.33
CA ILE A 271 8.04 8.26 -10.18
C ILE A 271 6.59 8.67 -10.47
N PHE A 272 6.31 9.23 -11.65
CA PHE A 272 4.95 9.59 -12.07
C PHE A 272 4.01 8.40 -11.92
N TRP A 273 4.31 7.26 -12.55
CA TRP A 273 3.45 6.09 -12.46
C TRP A 273 3.36 5.50 -11.05
N SER A 274 4.43 5.54 -10.27
CA SER A 274 4.39 5.12 -8.86
C SER A 274 3.43 5.99 -8.05
N VAL A 275 3.50 7.32 -8.21
CA VAL A 275 2.59 8.27 -7.53
C VAL A 275 1.16 8.09 -8.00
N ILE A 276 0.91 7.93 -9.31
CA ILE A 276 -0.44 7.72 -9.85
C ILE A 276 -1.04 6.40 -9.35
N LEU A 277 -0.32 5.29 -9.45
CA LEU A 277 -0.84 3.97 -9.09
C LEU A 277 -0.94 3.79 -7.57
N PHE A 278 0.13 4.08 -6.82
CA PHE A 278 0.10 3.93 -5.37
C PHE A 278 -0.74 5.03 -4.73
N GLY A 279 -0.61 6.29 -5.15
CA GLY A 279 -1.45 7.38 -4.66
C GLY A 279 -2.93 7.17 -4.95
N GLY A 280 -3.26 6.66 -6.14
CA GLY A 280 -4.65 6.28 -6.49
C GLY A 280 -5.17 5.14 -5.63
N SER A 281 -4.36 4.10 -5.40
CA SER A 281 -4.75 2.96 -4.55
C SER A 281 -4.89 3.33 -3.07
N ILE A 282 -3.99 4.17 -2.54
CA ILE A 282 -4.08 4.76 -1.20
C ILE A 282 -5.34 5.62 -1.10
N SER A 283 -5.64 6.42 -2.12
CA SER A 283 -6.86 7.24 -2.14
C SER A 283 -8.13 6.39 -2.13
N LEU A 284 -8.19 5.34 -2.95
CA LEU A 284 -9.33 4.44 -3.01
C LEU A 284 -9.56 3.72 -1.68
N THR A 285 -8.51 3.17 -1.09
CA THR A 285 -8.59 2.54 0.24
C THR A 285 -8.88 3.55 1.35
N GLY A 286 -8.37 4.78 1.25
CA GLY A 286 -8.67 5.87 2.20
C GLY A 286 -10.15 6.26 2.17
N ILE A 287 -10.75 6.39 0.99
CA ILE A 287 -12.19 6.65 0.83
C ILE A 287 -13.00 5.45 1.36
N SER A 288 -12.59 4.22 1.08
CA SER A 288 -13.22 3.02 1.66
C SER A 288 -13.19 3.04 3.19
N LEU A 289 -12.08 3.49 3.81
CA LEU A 289 -11.98 3.64 5.26
C LEU A 289 -12.85 4.77 5.83
N LEU A 290 -13.19 5.80 5.03
CA LEU A 290 -14.13 6.86 5.41
C LEU A 290 -15.59 6.39 5.32
N PHE A 291 -15.90 5.50 4.36
CA PHE A 291 -17.25 4.97 4.12
C PHE A 291 -17.25 3.42 4.12
N PRO A 292 -16.89 2.80 5.25
CA PRO A 292 -16.60 1.35 5.30
C PRO A 292 -17.82 0.46 5.07
N PHE A 293 -19.03 1.00 5.21
CA PHE A 293 -20.28 0.27 5.00
C PHE A 293 -20.85 0.45 3.58
N ASP A 294 -20.37 1.44 2.84
CA ASP A 294 -20.87 1.79 1.51
C ASP A 294 -19.89 1.37 0.40
N LEU A 295 -18.59 1.29 0.72
CA LEU A 295 -17.52 1.05 -0.24
C LEU A 295 -16.62 -0.14 0.14
N PRO A 296 -17.16 -1.39 0.20
CA PRO A 296 -16.33 -2.59 0.33
C PRO A 296 -15.52 -2.81 -0.95
N LEU A 297 -14.22 -3.09 -0.81
CA LEU A 297 -13.28 -3.21 -1.93
C LEU A 297 -12.82 -4.64 -2.14
N PHE A 298 -12.55 -5.38 -1.06
CA PHE A 298 -11.81 -6.64 -1.12
C PHE A 298 -12.71 -7.80 -1.50
N ALA A 299 -13.90 -7.95 -0.95
CA ALA A 299 -14.82 -9.04 -1.28
C ALA A 299 -15.11 -9.08 -2.79
N LYS A 300 -15.39 -7.92 -3.39
CA LYS A 300 -15.60 -7.78 -4.85
C LYS A 300 -14.34 -8.12 -5.64
N SER A 301 -13.17 -7.64 -5.20
CA SER A 301 -11.89 -7.89 -5.85
C SER A 301 -11.48 -9.37 -5.77
N PHE A 302 -11.71 -10.01 -4.63
CA PHE A 302 -11.46 -11.43 -4.38
C PHE A 302 -12.39 -12.32 -5.19
N HIS A 303 -13.65 -11.95 -5.33
CA HIS A 303 -14.57 -12.65 -6.23
C HIS A 303 -14.06 -12.63 -7.68
N LEU A 304 -13.62 -11.46 -8.17
CA LEU A 304 -13.07 -11.34 -9.52
C LEU A 304 -11.76 -12.14 -9.67
N LEU A 305 -10.87 -12.09 -8.68
CA LEU A 305 -9.61 -12.84 -8.68
C LEU A 305 -9.84 -14.35 -8.65
N ASN A 306 -10.73 -14.84 -7.79
CA ASN A 306 -11.09 -16.26 -7.73
C ASN A 306 -11.63 -16.74 -9.08
N ALA A 307 -12.41 -15.93 -9.80
CA ALA A 307 -12.93 -16.26 -11.12
C ALA A 307 -11.83 -16.44 -12.19
N THR A 308 -10.64 -15.86 -11.99
CA THR A 308 -9.50 -16.06 -12.89
C THR A 308 -8.74 -17.37 -12.64
N GLY A 309 -8.95 -18.02 -11.49
CA GLY A 309 -8.16 -19.18 -11.05
C GLY A 309 -6.71 -18.86 -10.66
N LEU A 310 -6.28 -17.59 -10.74
CA LEU A 310 -4.91 -17.18 -10.43
C LEU A 310 -4.53 -17.46 -8.96
N PRO A 311 -5.34 -17.08 -7.95
CA PRO A 311 -5.00 -17.35 -6.55
C PRO A 311 -4.71 -18.83 -6.29
N GLN A 312 -5.51 -19.73 -6.85
CA GLN A 312 -5.36 -21.18 -6.73
C GLN A 312 -4.09 -21.66 -7.45
N ALA A 313 -3.81 -21.13 -8.64
CA ALA A 313 -2.63 -21.48 -9.42
C ALA A 313 -1.31 -21.14 -8.72
N ILE A 314 -1.27 -20.08 -7.91
CA ILE A 314 -0.08 -19.68 -7.13
C ILE A 314 -0.09 -20.17 -5.68
N GLY A 315 -1.02 -21.07 -5.34
CA GLY A 315 -1.08 -21.71 -4.01
C GLY A 315 -1.69 -20.85 -2.90
N LEU A 316 -2.38 -19.74 -3.23
CA LEU A 316 -3.12 -18.93 -2.26
C LEU A 316 -4.50 -19.51 -1.92
N GLY A 317 -4.99 -20.48 -2.69
CA GLY A 317 -6.33 -21.05 -2.52
C GLY A 317 -7.43 -20.07 -2.91
N GLU A 318 -8.67 -20.34 -2.46
CA GLU A 318 -9.78 -19.41 -2.67
C GLU A 318 -9.72 -18.25 -1.68
N LEU A 319 -9.79 -17.03 -2.20
CA LEU A 319 -9.84 -15.82 -1.39
C LEU A 319 -11.23 -15.64 -0.76
N PRO A 320 -11.35 -15.10 0.46
CA PRO A 320 -12.63 -15.00 1.17
C PRO A 320 -13.55 -13.95 0.52
N ILE A 321 -14.67 -14.37 -0.07
CA ILE A 321 -15.62 -13.46 -0.74
C ILE A 321 -16.75 -12.94 0.17
N GLN A 322 -16.89 -13.51 1.36
CA GLN A 322 -17.86 -13.10 2.38
C GLN A 322 -17.08 -12.46 3.52
N LEU A 323 -16.88 -11.15 3.43
CA LEU A 323 -16.15 -10.38 4.43
C LEU A 323 -17.12 -9.55 5.25
N ALA A 324 -16.96 -9.57 6.57
CA ALA A 324 -17.63 -8.60 7.43
C ALA A 324 -17.08 -7.18 7.15
N PRO A 325 -17.87 -6.10 7.35
CA PRO A 325 -17.39 -4.74 7.11
C PRO A 325 -16.11 -4.38 7.85
N GLN A 326 -15.91 -4.93 9.04
CA GLN A 326 -14.71 -4.73 9.83
C GLN A 326 -13.48 -5.44 9.23
N GLU A 327 -13.66 -6.59 8.58
CA GLU A 327 -12.58 -7.30 7.88
C GLU A 327 -12.18 -6.56 6.61
N GLU A 328 -13.16 -6.02 5.88
CA GLU A 328 -12.93 -5.08 4.77
C GLU A 328 -12.09 -3.88 5.22
N MET A 329 -12.45 -3.25 6.36
CA MET A 329 -11.68 -2.15 6.94
C MET A 329 -10.25 -2.56 7.32
N GLN A 330 -10.08 -3.76 7.88
CA GLN A 330 -8.76 -4.27 8.28
C GLN A 330 -7.86 -4.48 7.06
N LEU A 331 -8.39 -5.08 6.00
CA LEU A 331 -7.68 -5.27 4.72
C LEU A 331 -7.38 -3.93 4.05
N ALA A 332 -8.35 -3.02 4.00
CA ALA A 332 -8.17 -1.67 3.45
C ALA A 332 -7.09 -0.91 4.21
N GLN A 333 -7.10 -0.95 5.54
CA GLN A 333 -6.10 -0.28 6.36
C GLN A 333 -4.70 -0.88 6.17
N ALA A 334 -4.59 -2.21 6.12
CA ALA A 334 -3.32 -2.89 5.90
C ALA A 334 -2.73 -2.51 4.52
N TRP A 335 -3.54 -2.61 3.47
CA TRP A 335 -3.14 -2.26 2.10
C TRP A 335 -2.76 -0.78 1.97
N HIS A 336 -3.60 0.11 2.52
CA HIS A 336 -3.36 1.55 2.55
C HIS A 336 -2.01 1.86 3.19
N ALA A 337 -1.72 1.27 4.36
CA ALA A 337 -0.47 1.53 5.06
C ALA A 337 0.75 0.98 4.33
N ILE A 338 0.68 -0.25 3.79
CA ILE A 338 1.79 -0.85 3.01
C ILE A 338 2.16 0.06 1.84
N LEU A 339 1.17 0.45 1.03
CA LEU A 339 1.43 1.32 -0.12
C LEU A 339 1.88 2.72 0.30
N ALA A 340 1.35 3.26 1.40
CA ALA A 340 1.79 4.55 1.92
C ALA A 340 3.28 4.54 2.29
N PHE A 341 3.76 3.50 2.98
CA PHE A 341 5.19 3.38 3.31
C PHE A 341 6.08 3.27 2.07
N VAL A 342 5.67 2.45 1.09
CA VAL A 342 6.39 2.31 -0.18
C VAL A 342 6.43 3.64 -0.92
N LEU A 343 5.29 4.32 -1.04
CA LEU A 343 5.21 5.61 -1.72
C LEU A 343 6.01 6.68 -1.00
N MET A 344 6.01 6.72 0.34
CA MET A 344 6.84 7.64 1.11
C MET A 344 8.34 7.45 0.83
N ALA A 345 8.81 6.20 0.77
CA ALA A 345 10.21 5.91 0.43
C ALA A 345 10.57 6.42 -0.98
N ILE A 346 9.69 6.19 -1.97
CA ILE A 346 9.86 6.71 -3.33
C ILE A 346 9.87 8.24 -3.34
N VAL A 347 8.96 8.87 -2.60
CA VAL A 347 8.87 10.33 -2.52
C VAL A 347 10.09 10.94 -1.83
N PHE A 348 10.70 10.28 -0.84
CA PHE A 348 11.98 10.74 -0.28
C PHE A 348 13.08 10.80 -1.35
N ALA A 349 13.20 9.77 -2.18
CA ALA A 349 14.14 9.78 -3.30
C ALA A 349 13.82 10.88 -4.33
N HIS A 350 12.53 11.10 -4.61
CA HIS A 350 12.08 12.18 -5.50
C HIS A 350 12.43 13.57 -4.95
N ILE A 351 12.13 13.83 -3.68
CA ILE A 351 12.46 15.09 -3.00
C ILE A 351 13.98 15.29 -3.03
N TYR A 352 14.77 14.26 -2.73
CA TYR A 352 16.22 14.34 -2.78
C TYR A 352 16.73 14.80 -4.15
N ILE A 353 16.35 14.10 -5.23
CA ILE A 353 16.81 14.45 -6.59
C ILE A 353 16.29 15.82 -7.02
N GLY A 354 15.04 16.15 -6.69
CA GLY A 354 14.41 17.43 -7.06
C GLY A 354 14.87 18.64 -6.25
N SER A 355 15.70 18.47 -5.22
CA SER A 355 16.17 19.56 -4.36
C SER A 355 17.70 19.59 -4.20
N VAL A 356 18.22 18.76 -3.30
CA VAL A 356 19.62 18.77 -2.87
C VAL A 356 20.51 17.96 -3.81
N GLY A 357 19.98 16.88 -4.39
CA GLY A 357 20.74 15.91 -5.19
C GLY A 357 21.15 16.43 -6.56
N MET A 358 20.42 17.38 -7.15
CA MET A 358 20.69 17.92 -8.49
C MET A 358 20.69 19.45 -8.47
N GLU A 359 21.65 20.05 -9.15
CA GLU A 359 21.74 21.49 -9.35
C GLU A 359 20.63 21.99 -10.27
N GLY A 360 20.01 23.13 -9.95
CA GLY A 360 18.95 23.75 -10.76
C GLY A 360 17.60 23.01 -10.80
N ALA A 361 17.52 21.77 -10.32
CA ALA A 361 16.30 20.96 -10.41
C ALA A 361 15.10 21.56 -9.65
N TYR A 362 15.33 22.20 -8.51
CA TYR A 362 14.27 22.85 -7.72
C TYR A 362 13.62 24.02 -8.48
N ASP A 363 14.39 24.77 -9.28
CA ASP A 363 13.93 25.96 -10.01
C ASP A 363 12.74 25.59 -10.93
N ALA A 364 12.77 24.38 -11.51
CA ALA A 364 11.68 23.84 -12.32
C ALA A 364 10.31 23.87 -11.63
N MET A 365 10.24 23.57 -10.32
CA MET A 365 8.97 23.59 -9.57
C MET A 365 8.79 24.84 -8.72
N GLY A 366 9.88 25.51 -8.34
CA GLY A 366 9.84 26.77 -7.61
C GLY A 366 9.37 27.92 -8.50
N THR A 367 10.14 28.25 -9.54
CA THR A 367 9.88 29.38 -10.44
C THR A 367 9.19 28.97 -11.74
N GLY A 368 9.25 27.68 -12.12
CA GLY A 368 8.76 27.19 -13.41
C GLY A 368 9.80 27.28 -14.52
N GLU A 369 10.91 27.96 -14.24
CA GLU A 369 12.00 28.26 -15.15
C GLU A 369 13.20 27.36 -14.86
N VAL A 370 13.87 26.90 -15.92
CA VAL A 370 15.13 26.15 -15.79
C VAL A 370 16.22 26.81 -16.62
N ASP A 371 17.47 26.70 -16.15
CA ASP A 371 18.63 27.16 -16.91
C ASP A 371 18.76 26.38 -18.23
N GLU A 372 19.13 27.07 -19.30
CA GLU A 372 19.25 26.48 -20.64
C GLU A 372 20.31 25.37 -20.68
N ALA A 373 21.45 25.52 -19.99
CA ALA A 373 22.48 24.49 -19.92
C ALA A 373 22.01 23.26 -19.13
N TRP A 374 21.21 23.47 -18.08
CA TRP A 374 20.57 22.37 -17.35
C TRP A 374 19.59 21.61 -18.25
N ALA A 375 18.80 22.34 -19.04
CA ALA A 375 17.84 21.75 -19.97
C ALA A 375 18.55 20.97 -21.07
N GLU A 376 19.66 21.48 -21.60
CA GLU A 376 20.48 20.79 -22.59
C GLU A 376 21.08 19.50 -22.02
N GLN A 377 21.68 19.57 -20.84
CA GLN A 377 22.31 18.44 -20.18
C GLN A 377 21.31 17.34 -19.84
N HIS A 378 20.17 17.66 -19.23
CA HIS A 378 19.25 16.65 -18.68
C HIS A 378 18.06 16.33 -19.58
N HIS A 379 17.74 17.21 -20.54
CA HIS A 379 16.51 17.19 -21.32
C HIS A 379 16.71 17.72 -22.76
N SER A 380 17.85 17.40 -23.39
CA SER A 380 18.24 17.91 -24.71
C SER A 380 17.15 17.82 -25.78
N ILE A 381 16.50 16.67 -25.92
CA ILE A 381 15.43 16.46 -26.91
C ILE A 381 14.27 17.44 -26.67
N TRP A 382 13.91 17.68 -25.41
CA TRP A 382 12.86 18.64 -25.07
C TRP A 382 13.27 20.08 -25.36
N LEU A 383 14.52 20.45 -25.06
CA LEU A 383 15.01 21.80 -25.34
C LEU A 383 15.03 22.09 -26.85
N GLU A 384 15.44 21.13 -27.67
CA GLU A 384 15.39 21.23 -29.13
C GLU A 384 13.95 21.40 -29.63
N GLU A 385 13.02 20.56 -29.16
CA GLU A 385 11.58 20.65 -29.48
C GLU A 385 11.01 22.03 -29.05
N TYR A 386 11.37 22.53 -27.87
CA TYR A 386 10.94 23.83 -27.35
C TYR A 386 11.42 25.00 -28.22
N LYS A 387 12.72 25.05 -28.54
CA LYS A 387 13.32 26.08 -29.38
C LYS A 387 12.82 26.03 -30.82
N ALA A 388 12.48 24.84 -31.32
CA ALA A 388 11.85 24.70 -32.64
C ALA A 388 10.46 25.34 -32.65
N ALA A 389 9.62 25.00 -31.66
CA ALA A 389 8.28 25.58 -31.53
C ALA A 389 8.29 27.10 -31.33
N GLU A 390 9.25 27.63 -30.58
CA GLU A 390 9.43 29.07 -30.39
C GLU A 390 9.80 29.79 -31.70
N ARG A 391 10.68 29.19 -32.53
CA ARG A 391 11.07 29.72 -33.83
C ARG A 391 9.93 29.70 -34.86
N GLU A 392 9.03 28.72 -34.77
CA GLU A 392 7.89 28.55 -35.67
C GLU A 392 6.69 29.45 -35.33
N GLY A 393 6.73 30.19 -34.21
CA GLY A 393 5.68 31.13 -33.83
C GLY A 393 4.36 30.46 -33.44
N ASP A 394 4.36 29.16 -33.09
CA ASP A 394 3.17 28.46 -32.60
C ASP A 394 2.87 28.94 -31.17
N GLY A 395 2.09 30.02 -31.09
CA GLY A 395 1.68 30.74 -29.87
C GLY A 395 0.82 29.94 -28.88
N ARG A 396 0.88 28.60 -28.89
CA ARG A 396 0.26 27.73 -27.88
C ARG A 396 1.23 27.32 -26.76
N GLY A 397 2.51 27.68 -26.87
CA GLY A 397 3.56 27.26 -25.93
C GLY A 397 4.42 28.35 -25.31
N ALA A 398 4.51 29.56 -25.88
CA ALA A 398 5.42 30.59 -25.39
C ALA A 398 4.83 31.36 -24.19
N PRO A 399 5.45 31.35 -23.01
CA PRO A 399 5.20 32.38 -22.01
C PRO A 399 5.86 33.67 -22.52
N THR A 400 5.04 34.71 -22.61
CA THR A 400 5.51 36.09 -22.73
C THR A 400 6.52 36.35 -21.61
N ALA A 401 7.74 36.74 -21.98
CA ALA A 401 8.71 37.30 -21.05
C ALA A 401 8.02 38.42 -20.27
N ALA A 402 7.90 38.24 -18.95
CA ALA A 402 7.39 39.28 -18.09
C ALA A 402 8.44 40.40 -17.97
N GLU A 403 8.04 41.62 -18.29
CA GLU A 403 8.73 42.86 -17.90
C GLU A 403 8.72 43.06 -16.38
#